data_AF-A0A6N7APA7-F1
#
_entry.id   AF-A0A6N7APA7-F1
#
_cell.length_a   1.000
_cell.length_b   1.000
_cell.length_c   1.000
_cell.angle_alpha   90.00
_cell.angle_beta   90.00
_cell.angle_gamma   90.00
#
_symmetry.space_group_name_H-M   'P 1'
#
loop_
_entity.id
_entity.type
_entity.pdbx_description
1 polymer ?
#
loop_
_entity_poly.entity_id
_entity_poly.type
_entity_poly.pdbx_seq_one_letter_code
_entity_poly.pdbx_strand_id
1 'polypeptide(L)'
;MVDITDKEREKDMKKSDIETAPCSECGGQLEKKYISQEFEREGLKVKLSGIAALVCSKCREIYFQPGGADKVAEAANSLFRLAQAEKQHKHGLTAQICRA
;
A
#
# COMPACT_ATOMS: atom_id res chain seq x y z
N MET A 1 40.14 -26.89 22.02
CA MET A 1 39.62 -27.93 21.13
C MET A 1 38.16 -27.58 20.86
N VAL A 2 37.86 -27.27 19.59
CA VAL A 2 36.55 -27.16 18.91
C VAL A 2 35.52 -26.18 19.47
N ASP A 3 35.33 -25.00 18.85
CA ASP A 3 34.45 -24.74 17.67
C ASP A 3 32.97 -24.72 18.14
N ILE A 4 32.13 -23.68 17.97
CA ILE A 4 31.87 -22.81 16.82
C ILE A 4 31.21 -21.51 17.31
N THR A 5 31.66 -20.39 16.74
CA THR A 5 30.93 -19.13 16.58
C THR A 5 29.81 -19.27 15.54
N ASP A 6 28.55 -19.01 15.89
CA ASP A 6 27.51 -18.68 14.91
C ASP A 6 26.83 -17.37 15.30
N LYS A 7 27.56 -16.32 14.95
CA LYS A 7 27.09 -14.97 14.75
C LYS A 7 26.49 -14.92 13.34
N GLU A 8 25.50 -14.04 13.13
CA GLU A 8 24.91 -13.64 11.84
C GLU A 8 23.83 -14.61 11.29
N ARG A 9 22.65 -14.22 10.75
CA ARG A 9 22.26 -13.04 9.95
C ARG A 9 20.74 -12.84 10.04
N GLU A 10 20.27 -11.96 10.90
CA GLU A 10 19.06 -11.19 10.58
C GLU A 10 19.45 -10.25 9.44
N LYS A 11 19.16 -10.65 8.21
CA LYS A 11 19.31 -9.79 7.05
C LYS A 11 18.32 -8.65 7.19
N ASP A 12 18.80 -7.51 7.67
CA ASP A 12 18.29 -6.19 7.31
C ASP A 12 18.15 -6.14 5.78
N MET A 13 16.95 -6.41 5.28
CA MET A 13 16.57 -6.08 3.91
C MET A 13 16.66 -4.56 3.81
N LYS A 14 17.74 -4.11 3.16
CA LYS A 14 18.00 -2.72 2.78
C LYS A 14 16.69 -2.03 2.41
N LYS A 15 16.34 -1.01 3.18
CA LYS A 15 15.16 -0.13 3.04
C LYS A 15 15.11 0.68 1.72
N SER A 16 15.91 0.34 0.71
CA SER A 16 16.38 1.32 -0.26
C SER A 16 16.64 0.75 -1.65
N ASP A 17 15.69 0.07 -2.30
CA ASP A 17 15.86 -0.26 -3.72
C ASP A 17 14.55 -0.36 -4.54
N ILE A 18 13.35 -0.26 -3.94
CA ILE A 18 12.11 -0.30 -4.76
C ILE A 18 11.93 1.00 -5.55
N GLU A 19 12.40 2.13 -5.03
CA GLU A 19 12.24 3.44 -5.70
C GLU A 19 13.06 3.57 -7.00
N THR A 20 14.13 2.79 -7.13
CA THR A 20 15.02 2.76 -8.29
C THR A 20 14.86 1.50 -9.12
N ALA A 21 14.14 0.49 -8.62
CA ALA A 21 13.89 -0.74 -9.33
C ALA A 21 12.98 -0.50 -10.55
N PRO A 22 13.24 -1.19 -11.68
CA PRO A 22 12.28 -1.26 -12.77
C PRO A 22 11.05 -2.06 -12.33
N CYS A 23 9.93 -1.83 -13.00
CA CYS A 23 8.72 -2.62 -12.83
C CYS A 23 9.00 -4.11 -13.09
N SER A 24 8.62 -4.96 -12.14
CA SER A 24 8.82 -6.41 -12.23
C SER A 24 8.05 -7.05 -13.39
N GLU A 25 6.92 -6.46 -13.80
CA GLU A 25 6.06 -7.03 -14.84
C GLU A 25 6.53 -6.71 -16.26
N CYS A 26 7.05 -5.50 -16.49
CA CYS A 26 7.34 -5.03 -17.85
C CYS A 26 8.71 -4.34 -18.02
N GLY A 27 9.53 -4.29 -16.96
CA GLY A 27 10.81 -3.59 -16.94
C GLY A 27 10.71 -2.07 -17.10
N GLY A 28 9.51 -1.50 -17.00
CA GLY A 28 9.25 -0.07 -17.16
C GLY A 28 9.72 0.77 -15.96
N GLN A 29 9.84 2.08 -16.15
CA GLN A 29 10.20 2.98 -15.06
C GLN A 29 9.04 3.14 -14.06
N LEU A 30 9.37 3.11 -12.77
CA LEU A 30 8.44 3.42 -11.69
C LEU A 30 8.51 4.90 -11.34
N GLU A 31 7.35 5.52 -11.16
CA GLU A 31 7.22 6.92 -10.76
C GLU A 31 6.43 7.02 -9.47
N LYS A 32 6.87 7.87 -8.53
CA LYS A 32 6.08 8.18 -7.34
C LYS A 32 4.84 8.98 -7.75
N LYS A 33 3.66 8.46 -7.44
CA LYS A 33 2.38 9.11 -7.70
C LYS A 33 1.45 8.97 -6.51
N TYR A 34 0.49 9.87 -6.43
CA TYR A 34 -0.63 9.77 -5.53
C TYR A 34 -1.77 9.05 -6.25
N ILE A 35 -2.18 7.91 -5.71
CA ILE A 35 -3.25 7.08 -6.27
C ILE A 35 -4.51 7.16 -5.42
N SER A 36 -5.60 6.68 -6.00
CA SER A 36 -6.83 6.38 -5.28
C SER A 36 -7.12 4.89 -5.36
N GLN A 37 -7.57 4.31 -4.26
CA GLN A 37 -8.02 2.93 -4.16
C GLN A 37 -9.45 2.90 -3.66
N GLU A 38 -10.29 2.11 -4.34
CA GLU A 38 -11.69 1.90 -3.95
C GLU A 38 -11.85 0.46 -3.48
N PHE A 39 -12.50 0.31 -2.33
CA PHE A 39 -12.75 -0.97 -1.67
C PHE A 39 -14.26 -1.12 -1.52
N GLU A 40 -14.76 -2.32 -1.77
CA GLU A 40 -16.16 -2.67 -1.55
C GLU A 40 -16.25 -3.87 -0.60
N ARG A 41 -17.11 -3.76 0.41
CA ARG A 41 -17.38 -4.84 1.36
C ARG A 41 -18.81 -4.73 1.86
N GLU A 42 -19.57 -5.82 1.75
CA GLU A 42 -20.94 -5.90 2.30
C GLU A 42 -21.86 -4.77 1.79
N GLY A 43 -21.69 -4.36 0.52
CA GLY A 43 -22.43 -3.25 -0.10
C GLY A 43 -21.97 -1.84 0.29
N LEU A 44 -20.99 -1.72 1.19
CA LEU A 44 -20.32 -0.46 1.52
C LEU A 44 -19.16 -0.22 0.57
N LYS A 45 -19.02 1.02 0.10
CA LYS A 45 -17.88 1.47 -0.70
C LYS A 45 -17.03 2.44 0.10
N VAL A 46 -15.72 2.23 0.10
CA VAL A 46 -14.73 3.10 0.74
C VAL A 46 -13.70 3.51 -0.29
N LYS A 47 -13.53 4.81 -0.51
CA LYS A 47 -12.50 5.36 -1.39
C LYS A 47 -11.40 6.04 -0.57
N LEU A 48 -10.18 5.55 -0.68
CA LEU A 48 -8.99 6.18 -0.14
C LEU A 48 -8.24 6.90 -1.26
N SER A 49 -8.03 8.21 -1.12
CA SER A 49 -7.38 9.05 -2.14
C SER A 49 -6.13 9.73 -1.59
N GLY A 50 -5.14 9.95 -2.44
CA GLY A 50 -3.89 10.60 -2.04
C GLY A 50 -2.88 9.64 -1.42
N ILE A 51 -2.95 8.34 -1.75
CA ILE A 51 -2.00 7.33 -1.26
C ILE A 51 -0.72 7.42 -2.08
N ALA A 52 0.43 7.61 -1.43
CA ALA A 52 1.72 7.57 -2.13
C ALA A 52 2.05 6.12 -2.53
N ALA A 53 2.25 5.90 -3.83
CA ALA A 53 2.65 4.62 -4.39
C ALA A 53 3.62 4.84 -5.56
N LEU A 54 4.36 3.78 -5.92
CA LEU A 54 5.14 3.74 -7.14
C LEU A 54 4.27 3.15 -8.24
N VAL A 55 4.11 3.86 -9.35
CA VAL A 55 3.27 3.43 -10.47
C VAL A 55 4.14 3.31 -11.71
N CYS A 56 4.06 2.16 -12.38
CA CYS A 56 4.77 1.99 -13.64
C CYS A 56 4.19 2.91 -14.73
N SER A 57 5.05 3.66 -15.41
CA SER A 57 4.63 4.53 -16.51
C SER A 57 4.12 3.78 -17.76
N LYS A 58 4.46 2.49 -17.89
CA LYS A 58 4.07 1.64 -19.03
C LYS A 58 2.83 0.79 -18.75
N CYS A 59 2.90 -0.14 -17.81
CA CYS A 59 1.82 -1.08 -17.53
C CYS A 59 0.83 -0.60 -16.46
N ARG A 60 1.14 0.50 -15.75
CA ARG A 60 0.35 1.05 -14.64
C ARG A 60 0.27 0.18 -13.39
N GLU A 61 1.15 -0.83 -13.28
CA GLU A 61 1.28 -1.64 -12.08
C GLU A 61 1.63 -0.76 -10.86
N ILE A 62 1.04 -1.09 -9.71
CA ILE A 62 1.11 -0.29 -8.49
C ILE A 62 1.92 -1.04 -7.45
N TYR A 63 2.99 -0.39 -6.98
CA TYR A 63 3.86 -0.90 -5.95
C TYR A 63 3.77 -0.02 -4.71
N PHE A 64 3.51 -0.65 -3.57
CA PHE A 64 3.58 0.00 -2.27
C PHE A 64 4.96 -0.22 -1.67
N GLN A 65 5.40 0.73 -0.84
CA GLN A 65 6.55 0.50 0.05
C GLN A 65 6.23 -0.67 1.00
N PRO A 66 7.25 -1.35 1.57
CA PRO A 66 7.02 -2.44 2.52
C PRO A 66 6.11 -2.00 3.67
N GLY A 67 5.07 -2.80 3.95
CA GLY A 67 4.01 -2.48 4.93
C GLY A 67 3.03 -1.38 4.50
N GLY A 68 3.21 -0.78 3.32
CA GLY A 68 2.32 0.25 2.78
C GLY A 68 0.95 -0.31 2.42
N ALA A 69 0.91 -1.49 1.79
CA ALA A 69 -0.35 -2.17 1.47
C ALA A 69 -1.14 -2.54 2.74
N ASP A 70 -0.46 -3.02 3.79
CA ASP A 70 -1.09 -3.35 5.07
C ASP A 70 -1.74 -2.12 5.72
N LYS A 71 -1.05 -0.97 5.70
CA LYS A 71 -1.59 0.29 6.23
C LYS A 71 -2.78 0.81 5.42
N VAL A 72 -2.77 0.65 4.10
CA VAL A 72 -3.92 1.00 3.25
C VAL A 72 -5.12 0.12 3.60
N ALA A 73 -4.91 -1.18 3.78
CA ALA A 73 -5.95 -2.11 4.19
C ALA A 73 -6.49 -1.78 5.59
N GLU A 74 -5.62 -1.46 6.54
CA GLU A 74 -6.02 -1.03 7.90
C GLU A 74 -6.86 0.25 7.89
N ALA A 75 -6.49 1.23 7.06
CA ALA A 75 -7.25 2.46 6.90
C ALA A 75 -8.65 2.19 6.32
N ALA A 76 -8.74 1.36 5.27
CA ALA A 76 -10.02 0.97 4.69
C ALA A 76 -10.90 0.23 5.70
N ASN A 77 -10.33 -0.72 6.46
CA ASN A 77 -11.02 -1.45 7.52
C ASN A 77 -11.54 -0.53 8.63
N SER A 78 -10.80 0.52 8.96
CA SER A 78 -11.24 1.51 9.94
C SER A 78 -12.44 2.31 9.44
N LEU A 79 -12.47 2.68 8.15
CA LEU A 79 -13.62 3.34 7.54
C LEU A 79 -14.83 2.40 7.43
N PHE A 80 -14.64 1.13 7.09
CA PHE A 80 -15.73 0.16 7.12
C PHE A 80 -16.34 0.02 8.52
N ARG A 81 -15.51 -0.05 9.57
CA ARG A 81 -15.99 -0.09 10.96
C ARG A 81 -16.79 1.16 11.32
N LEU A 82 -16.33 2.34 10.89
CA LEU A 82 -17.06 3.60 11.09
C LEU A 82 -18.42 3.58 10.38
N ALA A 83 -18.45 3.19 9.10
CA ALA A 83 -19.70 3.11 8.34
C ALA A 83 -20.71 2.15 8.98
N GLN A 84 -20.24 1.02 9.53
CA GLN A 84 -21.09 0.06 10.22
C GLN A 84 -21.64 0.63 11.53
N ALA A 85 -20.79 1.26 12.35
CA ALA A 85 -21.20 1.87 13.62
C ALA A 85 -22.24 2.98 13.41
N GLU A 86 -22.04 3.83 12.41
CA GLU A 86 -22.90 4.97 12.10
C GLU A 86 -24.07 4.63 11.17
N LYS A 87 -24.26 3.34 10.85
CA LYS A 87 -25.32 2.86 9.95
C LYS A 87 -25.34 3.52 8.57
N GLN A 88 -24.17 3.86 8.05
CA GLN A 88 -23.98 4.56 6.77
C GLN A 88 -23.99 3.61 5.56
N HIS A 89 -24.85 2.60 5.57
CA HIS A 89 -24.91 1.52 4.56
C HIS A 89 -25.22 1.98 3.14
N LYS A 90 -25.78 3.19 2.98
CA LYS A 90 -26.32 3.68 1.71
C LYS A 90 -25.37 4.57 0.93
N HIS A 91 -24.32 5.09 1.56
CA HIS A 91 -23.43 6.07 0.95
C HIS A 91 -21.98 5.63 1.10
N GLY A 92 -21.18 5.81 0.05
CA GLY A 92 -19.76 5.48 0.11
C GLY A 92 -19.01 6.47 1.01
N LEU A 93 -18.03 5.98 1.77
CA LEU A 93 -17.10 6.81 2.52
C LEU A 93 -15.91 7.20 1.64
N THR A 94 -15.47 8.44 1.74
CA THR A 94 -14.25 8.91 1.07
C THR A 94 -13.30 9.52 2.09
N ALA A 95 -12.04 9.12 2.04
CA ALA A 95 -10.96 9.77 2.78
C ALA A 95 -9.89 10.29 1.83
N GLN A 96 -9.36 11.49 2.15
CA GLN A 96 -8.29 12.15 1.41
C GLN A 96 -7.09 12.32 2.33
N ILE A 97 -5.95 11.73 1.97
CA ILE A 97 -4.72 11.79 2.77
C ILE A 97 -3.92 13.05 2.46
N CYS A 98 -3.75 13.36 1.17
CA CYS A 98 -3.06 14.54 0.68
C CYS A 98 -3.84 15.10 -0.51
N ARG A 99 -3.88 16.42 -0.70
CA ARG A 99 -4.35 17.00 -1.96
C ARG A 99 -3.31 16.71 -3.04
N ALA A 100 -3.66 15.83 -3.97
CA ALA A 100 -2.90 15.59 -5.20
C ALA A 100 -3.09 16.76 -6.16
#